data_AF-A0A8S9A1L5-F1
#
_entry.id   AF-A0A8S9A1L5-F1
#
_cell.length_a   1.000
_cell.length_b   1.000
_cell.length_c   1.000
_cell.angle_alpha   90.00
_cell.angle_beta   90.00
_cell.angle_gamma   90.00
#
_symmetry.space_group_name_H-M   'P 1'
#
loop_
_entity.id
_entity.type
_entity.pdbx_description
1 polymer ?
#
loop_
_entity_poly.entity_id
_entity_poly.type
_entity_poly.pdbx_seq_one_letter_code
_entity_poly.pdbx_strand_id
1 'polypeptide(L)'
;MSPYIWCLQFTHLSPQTCFVLVDDVDVDGDTNNSQQEKEEEKEKVVGYVIGTPDAHAFAASYPRYIKEVLKSPQGLADVPPPKQLDTLEPWFLPFPVPSGEKKNNKKEKSLKINPESLAQHAYNPRWLVLQGPEGGKAEARKKEMVDTWRAMLHIDLLEGYQGQGWGRRMIEQFCEAVKTEGSNLSGGADYGRGVYLGVAGENTKVVKFYEKVGFRVFEGGEVEGGVWMVRDL
;
A
#
# COMPACT_ATOMS: atom_id res chain seq x y z
N MET A 1 4.55 10.28 -8.45
CA MET A 1 3.28 9.52 -8.42
C MET A 1 3.21 8.46 -7.34
N SER A 2 4.24 7.63 -7.10
CA SER A 2 4.18 6.52 -6.11
C SER A 2 3.55 6.89 -4.74
N PRO A 3 3.90 8.03 -4.09
CA PRO A 3 3.30 8.40 -2.81
C PRO A 3 1.79 8.67 -2.86
N TYR A 4 1.23 9.08 -4.00
CA TYR A 4 -0.20 9.37 -4.18
C TYR A 4 -1.05 8.10 -4.36
N ILE A 5 -0.42 6.96 -4.59
CA ILE A 5 -1.09 5.66 -4.73
C ILE A 5 -0.82 4.79 -3.52
N TRP A 6 0.32 4.94 -2.86
CA TRP A 6 0.71 4.03 -1.79
C TRP A 6 0.80 4.67 -0.41
N CYS A 7 0.69 6.00 -0.26
CA CYS A 7 0.99 6.66 1.02
C CYS A 7 0.02 7.78 1.44
N LEU A 8 -0.03 8.88 0.70
CA LEU A 8 -0.59 10.16 1.16
C LEU A 8 -2.05 10.07 1.59
N GLN A 9 -2.85 9.27 0.89
CA GLN A 9 -4.26 9.08 1.20
C GLN A 9 -4.48 8.37 2.54
N PHE A 10 -3.60 7.43 2.91
CA PHE A 10 -3.67 6.72 4.20
C PHE A 10 -3.25 7.63 5.34
N THR A 11 -2.13 8.33 5.21
CA THR A 11 -1.65 9.25 6.25
C THR A 11 -2.58 10.46 6.42
N HIS A 12 -3.33 10.83 5.40
CA HIS A 12 -4.30 11.92 5.46
C HIS A 12 -5.66 11.50 6.03
N LEU A 13 -6.21 10.35 5.61
CA LEU A 13 -7.56 9.91 5.99
C LEU A 13 -7.58 8.91 7.16
N SER A 14 -6.47 8.24 7.43
CA SER A 14 -6.33 7.23 8.50
C SER A 14 -4.96 7.32 9.19
N PRO A 15 -4.52 8.50 9.68
CA PRO A 15 -3.21 8.68 10.29
C PRO A 15 -2.96 7.77 11.51
N GLN A 16 -4.01 7.40 12.22
CA GLN A 16 -3.93 6.60 13.44
C GLN A 16 -3.49 5.15 13.21
N THR A 17 -3.57 4.66 11.98
CA THR A 17 -3.06 3.34 11.56
C THR A 17 -1.79 3.45 10.70
N CYS A 18 -1.09 4.59 10.77
CA CYS A 18 0.12 4.85 10.00
C CYS A 18 1.33 5.05 10.92
N PHE A 19 2.33 4.19 10.78
CA PHE A 19 3.54 4.17 11.60
C PHE A 19 4.79 4.11 10.75
N VAL A 20 5.87 4.72 11.24
CA VAL A 20 7.21 4.62 10.67
C VAL A 20 8.12 3.83 11.60
N LEU A 21 9.09 3.13 11.01
CA LEU A 21 10.22 2.57 11.75
C LEU A 21 11.37 3.56 11.66
N VAL A 22 11.86 3.98 12.82
CA VAL A 22 12.99 4.88 12.97
C VAL A 22 14.16 4.08 13.52
N ASP A 23 15.30 4.17 12.84
CA ASP A 23 16.58 3.76 13.40
C ASP A 23 17.13 4.95 14.18
N ASP A 24 17.05 4.82 15.50
CA ASP A 24 17.58 5.77 16.46
C ASP A 24 18.99 5.31 16.82
N VAL A 25 20.00 6.10 16.44
CA VAL A 25 21.41 5.71 16.53
C VAL A 25 21.98 5.88 17.95
N ASP A 26 21.18 6.31 18.94
CA ASP A 26 21.65 6.60 20.30
C ASP A 26 20.89 5.84 21.40
N VAL A 27 21.00 4.51 21.45
CA VAL A 27 20.67 3.72 22.67
C VAL A 27 21.72 2.64 22.96
N ASP A 28 23.00 2.96 22.84
CA ASP A 28 24.02 2.25 23.63
C ASP A 28 24.33 3.11 24.86
N GLY A 29 23.80 2.67 26.00
CA GLY A 29 24.06 3.24 27.33
C GLY A 29 25.48 2.98 27.82
N ASP A 30 26.49 3.36 27.05
CA ASP A 30 27.88 3.43 27.54
C ASP A 30 28.22 4.87 27.91
N THR A 31 27.93 5.22 29.15
CA THR A 31 28.42 6.44 29.80
C THR A 31 29.92 6.31 30.02
N ASN A 32 30.74 6.38 28.98
CA ASN A 32 32.17 6.60 29.13
C ASN A 32 32.80 7.29 27.92
N ASN A 33 33.08 8.58 28.13
CA ASN A 33 34.20 9.34 27.55
C ASN A 33 34.50 9.17 26.05
N SER A 34 34.03 10.13 25.26
CA SER A 34 34.95 11.03 24.57
C SER A 34 34.17 12.22 23.99
N GLN A 35 34.58 13.42 24.38
CA GLN A 35 34.20 14.67 23.71
C GLN A 35 34.80 14.66 22.30
N GLN A 36 34.08 14.07 21.36
CA GLN A 36 34.16 14.41 19.95
C GLN A 36 32.79 14.95 19.58
N GLU A 37 32.78 16.08 18.87
CA GLU A 37 31.59 16.72 18.32
C GLU A 37 30.86 15.69 17.44
N LYS A 38 29.93 14.93 18.02
CA LYS A 38 29.00 14.09 17.28
C LYS A 38 28.16 15.05 16.45
N GLU A 39 28.32 15.01 15.13
CA GLU A 39 27.25 15.46 14.22
C GLU A 39 25.95 14.83 14.74
N GLU A 40 24.89 15.62 14.91
CA GLU A 40 23.57 15.10 15.27
C GLU A 40 23.20 14.00 14.25
N GLU A 41 23.43 12.73 14.60
CA GLU A 41 23.05 11.59 13.78
C GLU A 41 21.53 11.54 13.82
N LYS A 42 20.93 12.21 12.83
CA LYS A 42 19.48 12.31 12.69
C LYS A 42 18.85 10.93 12.68
N GLU A 43 17.86 10.74 13.53
CA GLU A 43 16.84 9.70 13.44
C GLU A 43 16.51 9.39 11.97
N LYS A 44 16.73 8.15 11.57
CA LYS A 44 16.56 7.74 10.17
C LYS A 44 15.30 6.92 10.02
N VAL A 45 14.37 7.37 9.18
CA VAL A 45 13.20 6.56 8.79
C VAL A 45 13.65 5.45 7.85
N VAL A 46 13.42 4.21 8.26
CA VAL A 46 13.95 2.99 7.61
C VAL A 46 12.86 2.01 7.19
N GLY A 47 11.60 2.33 7.48
CA GLY A 47 10.44 1.59 7.00
C GLY A 47 9.14 2.27 7.41
N TYR A 48 8.03 1.77 6.88
CA TYR A 48 6.70 2.23 7.26
C TYR A 48 5.69 1.08 7.17
N VAL A 49 4.63 1.19 7.96
CA VAL A 49 3.39 0.42 7.82
C VAL A 49 2.25 1.40 7.89
N ILE A 50 1.40 1.39 6.87
CA ILE A 50 0.31 2.36 6.71
C ILE A 50 -0.91 1.65 6.19
N GLY A 51 -2.08 2.21 6.42
CA GLY A 51 -3.31 1.57 6.02
C GLY A 51 -4.52 2.25 6.59
N THR A 52 -5.64 1.53 6.56
CA THR A 52 -6.92 2.00 7.10
C THR A 52 -7.63 0.87 7.84
N PRO A 53 -8.35 1.16 8.94
CA PRO A 53 -9.11 0.15 9.66
C PRO A 53 -10.36 -0.32 8.91
N ASP A 54 -10.89 0.46 7.96
CA ASP A 54 -12.10 0.13 7.20
C ASP A 54 -12.05 0.74 5.80
N ALA A 55 -11.85 -0.10 4.78
CA ALA A 55 -11.77 0.31 3.39
C ALA A 55 -13.03 1.02 2.86
N HIS A 56 -14.21 0.72 3.42
CA HIS A 56 -15.45 1.39 3.03
C HIS A 56 -15.54 2.79 3.63
N ALA A 57 -15.23 2.93 4.92
CA ALA A 57 -15.18 4.25 5.58
C ALA A 57 -14.08 5.14 4.95
N PHE A 58 -12.95 4.53 4.61
CA PHE A 58 -11.87 5.18 3.87
C PHE A 58 -12.32 5.71 2.51
N ALA A 59 -12.98 4.86 1.71
CA ALA A 59 -13.51 5.26 0.40
C ALA A 59 -14.60 6.34 0.51
N ALA A 60 -15.45 6.28 1.54
CA ALA A 60 -16.46 7.30 1.80
C ALA A 60 -15.83 8.66 2.16
N SER A 61 -14.66 8.66 2.80
CA SER A 61 -13.92 9.86 3.18
C SER A 61 -13.03 10.43 2.05
N TYR A 62 -12.87 9.70 0.94
CA TYR A 62 -11.95 10.04 -0.15
C TYR A 62 -12.22 11.38 -0.86
N PRO A 63 -13.46 11.90 -0.98
CA PRO A 63 -13.70 13.25 -1.49
C PRO A 63 -12.92 14.34 -0.75
N ARG A 64 -12.64 14.15 0.55
CA ARG A 64 -11.80 15.04 1.36
C ARG A 64 -10.36 15.04 0.86
N TYR A 65 -9.77 13.85 0.67
CA TYR A 65 -8.41 13.70 0.13
C TYR A 65 -8.27 14.34 -1.25
N ILE A 66 -9.25 14.13 -2.15
CA ILE A 66 -9.24 14.77 -3.48
C ILE A 66 -9.21 16.30 -3.34
N LYS A 67 -10.06 16.85 -2.46
CA LYS A 67 -10.16 18.30 -2.26
C LYS A 67 -8.90 18.90 -1.64
N GLU A 68 -8.39 18.29 -0.57
CA GLU A 68 -7.30 18.85 0.25
C GLU A 68 -5.92 18.56 -0.35
N VAL A 69 -5.73 17.41 -1.01
CA VAL A 69 -4.43 16.97 -1.52
C VAL A 69 -4.36 17.06 -3.05
N LEU A 70 -5.18 16.33 -3.79
CA LEU A 70 -5.06 16.24 -5.25
C LEU A 70 -5.42 17.53 -5.99
N LYS A 71 -6.35 18.31 -5.45
CA LYS A 71 -6.73 19.64 -5.99
C LYS A 71 -5.89 20.79 -5.45
N SER A 72 -4.89 20.52 -4.60
CA SER A 72 -3.89 21.53 -4.22
C SER A 72 -3.02 21.90 -5.44
N PRO A 73 -2.33 23.06 -5.43
CA PRO A 73 -1.41 23.42 -6.50
C PRO A 73 -0.34 22.35 -6.77
N GLN A 74 0.22 21.76 -5.70
CA GLN A 74 1.21 20.68 -5.81
C GLN A 74 0.58 19.39 -6.33
N GLY A 75 -0.60 19.01 -5.81
CA GLY A 75 -1.30 17.81 -6.25
C GLY A 75 -1.67 17.83 -7.73
N LEU A 76 -2.14 18.97 -8.24
CA LEU A 76 -2.45 19.15 -9.66
C LEU A 76 -1.20 19.10 -10.55
N ALA A 77 -0.05 19.56 -10.04
CA ALA A 77 1.22 19.48 -10.75
C ALA A 77 1.79 18.05 -10.78
N ASP A 78 1.70 17.33 -9.66
CA ASP A 78 2.26 15.98 -9.51
C ASP A 78 1.39 14.89 -10.14
N VAL A 79 0.06 15.02 -10.01
CA VAL A 79 -0.94 14.05 -10.45
C VAL A 79 -2.13 14.80 -11.08
N PRO A 80 -2.00 15.19 -12.36
CA PRO A 80 -3.10 15.82 -13.08
C PRO A 80 -4.37 14.95 -13.06
N PRO A 81 -5.57 15.55 -13.06
CA PRO A 81 -6.82 14.79 -13.13
C PRO A 81 -6.83 13.85 -14.35
N PRO A 82 -7.29 12.59 -14.18
CA PRO A 82 -7.43 11.67 -15.30
C PRO A 82 -8.50 12.19 -16.27
N LYS A 83 -8.38 11.79 -17.53
CA LYS A 83 -9.31 12.15 -18.61
C LYS A 83 -10.71 11.63 -18.35
N GLN A 84 -10.80 10.47 -17.70
CA GLN A 84 -12.05 9.78 -17.36
C GLN A 84 -11.86 8.86 -16.14
N LEU A 85 -12.96 8.52 -15.47
CA LEU A 85 -13.01 7.63 -14.30
C LEU A 85 -14.00 6.45 -14.47
N ASP A 86 -14.52 6.26 -15.68
CA ASP A 86 -15.55 5.27 -16.00
C ASP A 86 -14.97 3.88 -16.30
N THR A 87 -13.75 3.80 -16.83
CA THR A 87 -13.07 2.54 -17.18
C THR A 87 -11.60 2.59 -16.77
N LEU A 88 -11.10 1.54 -16.13
CA LEU A 88 -9.70 1.50 -15.73
C LEU A 88 -8.79 1.25 -16.93
N GLU A 89 -7.83 2.15 -17.15
CA GLU A 89 -6.82 1.95 -18.18
C GLU A 89 -5.81 0.86 -17.79
N PRO A 90 -5.20 0.15 -18.75
CA PRO A 90 -4.21 -0.87 -18.45
C PRO A 90 -3.04 -0.30 -17.64
N TRP A 91 -2.58 -1.06 -16.64
CA TRP A 91 -1.44 -0.67 -15.80
C TRP A 91 -0.16 -0.42 -16.61
N PHE A 92 0.04 -1.22 -17.66
CA PHE A 92 1.18 -1.14 -18.56
C PHE A 92 0.77 -0.81 -20.00
N LEU A 93 1.50 0.11 -20.61
CA LEU A 93 1.45 0.35 -22.05
C LEU A 93 2.51 -0.50 -22.77
N PRO A 94 2.21 -1.02 -23.98
CA PRO A 94 3.24 -1.62 -24.82
C PRO A 94 4.28 -0.58 -25.22
N PHE A 95 5.57 -0.94 -25.21
CA PHE A 95 6.60 -0.07 -25.77
C PHE A 95 6.38 0.10 -27.29
N PRO A 96 6.53 1.31 -27.85
CA PRO A 96 6.67 1.43 -29.29
C PRO A 96 7.95 0.70 -29.71
N VAL A 97 7.83 -0.33 -30.54
CA VAL A 97 9.00 -0.91 -31.21
C VAL A 97 9.41 0.07 -32.30
N PRO A 98 10.62 0.64 -32.29
CA PRO A 98 11.08 1.46 -33.40
C PRO A 98 11.00 0.65 -34.69
N SER A 99 10.36 1.22 -35.72
CA SER A 99 10.25 0.62 -37.04
C SER A 99 11.65 0.53 -37.67
N GLY A 100 12.39 -0.56 -37.43
CA GLY A 100 13.68 -0.78 -38.08
C GLY A 100 14.63 -1.80 -37.43
N GLU A 101 14.48 -2.15 -36.15
CA GLU A 101 15.46 -3.03 -35.49
C GLU A 101 15.05 -4.52 -35.50
N LYS A 102 15.98 -5.35 -36.01
CA LYS A 102 15.81 -6.80 -36.14
C LYS A 102 15.66 -7.45 -34.76
N LYS A 103 14.62 -8.28 -34.65
CA LYS A 103 14.31 -9.15 -33.49
C LYS A 103 15.49 -10.06 -33.16
N ASN A 104 16.26 -9.72 -32.13
CA ASN A 104 17.08 -10.70 -31.42
C ASN A 104 16.24 -11.35 -30.31
N ASN A 105 16.30 -12.68 -30.26
CA ASN A 105 15.45 -13.57 -29.45
C ASN A 105 15.71 -13.47 -27.93
N LYS A 106 15.27 -12.38 -27.29
CA LYS A 106 14.89 -12.35 -25.88
C LYS A 106 13.65 -11.47 -25.74
N LYS A 107 12.48 -12.09 -25.62
CA LYS A 107 11.21 -11.40 -25.32
C LYS A 107 11.20 -10.92 -23.87
N GLU A 108 12.02 -9.93 -23.52
CA GLU A 108 11.66 -9.02 -22.44
C GLU A 108 10.85 -7.91 -23.08
N LYS A 109 9.52 -8.00 -23.01
CA LYS A 109 8.67 -6.86 -23.32
C LYS A 109 8.98 -5.81 -22.25
N SER A 110 9.75 -4.77 -22.59
CA SER A 110 9.81 -3.59 -21.73
C SER A 110 8.39 -3.00 -21.69
N LEU A 111 7.75 -3.09 -20.53
CA LEU A 111 6.42 -2.54 -20.31
C LEU A 111 6.60 -1.16 -19.67
N LYS A 112 5.94 -0.13 -20.21
CA LYS A 112 5.98 1.22 -19.64
C LYS A 112 4.76 1.40 -18.74
N ILE A 113 4.94 1.92 -17.52
CA ILE A 113 3.82 2.23 -16.63
C ILE A 113 2.92 3.29 -17.29
N ASN A 114 1.61 3.08 -17.22
CA ASN A 114 0.61 3.98 -17.77
C ASN A 114 0.31 5.13 -16.77
N PRO A 115 0.71 6.38 -17.06
CA PRO A 115 0.44 7.50 -16.14
C PRO A 115 -1.06 7.79 -15.97
N GLU A 116 -1.90 7.47 -16.97
CA GLU A 116 -3.35 7.62 -16.87
C GLU A 116 -3.92 6.64 -15.82
N SER A 117 -3.52 5.36 -15.89
CA SER A 117 -3.88 4.35 -14.87
C SER A 117 -3.42 4.77 -13.48
N LEU A 118 -2.22 5.32 -13.34
CA LEU A 118 -1.71 5.80 -12.05
C LEU A 118 -2.58 6.95 -11.50
N ALA A 119 -2.97 7.90 -12.34
CA ALA A 119 -3.84 9.01 -11.94
C ALA A 119 -5.23 8.49 -11.56
N GLN A 120 -5.78 7.56 -12.32
CA GLN A 120 -7.04 6.88 -12.02
C GLN A 120 -7.05 6.23 -10.62
N HIS A 121 -5.98 5.51 -10.25
CA HIS A 121 -5.84 4.94 -8.90
C HIS A 121 -5.73 6.01 -7.81
N ALA A 122 -5.04 7.12 -8.08
CA ALA A 122 -4.94 8.23 -7.13
C ALA A 122 -6.29 8.93 -6.90
N TYR A 123 -7.10 9.13 -7.95
CA TYR A 123 -8.37 9.86 -7.88
C TYR A 123 -9.58 8.99 -7.51
N ASN A 124 -9.48 7.67 -7.60
CA ASN A 124 -10.63 6.78 -7.37
C ASN A 124 -10.29 5.65 -6.38
N PRO A 125 -10.84 5.69 -5.14
CA PRO A 125 -10.55 4.68 -4.13
C PRO A 125 -11.10 3.31 -4.52
N ARG A 126 -12.03 3.25 -5.47
CA ARG A 126 -12.60 2.01 -5.99
C ARG A 126 -11.51 1.07 -6.47
N TRP A 127 -10.59 1.53 -7.31
CA TRP A 127 -9.50 0.69 -7.85
C TRP A 127 -8.35 0.50 -6.89
N LEU A 128 -8.25 1.36 -5.86
CA LEU A 128 -7.20 1.26 -4.85
C LEU A 128 -7.54 0.21 -3.78
N VAL A 129 -8.75 0.29 -3.20
CA VAL A 129 -9.09 -0.48 -1.99
C VAL A 129 -10.29 -1.39 -2.16
N LEU A 130 -11.31 -1.02 -2.96
CA LEU A 130 -12.59 -1.72 -2.99
C LEU A 130 -12.72 -2.81 -4.06
N GLN A 131 -12.15 -2.59 -5.25
CA GLN A 131 -12.37 -3.39 -6.44
C GLN A 131 -11.05 -3.76 -7.13
N GLY A 132 -11.10 -4.85 -7.89
CA GLY A 132 -10.02 -5.26 -8.78
C GLY A 132 -10.22 -4.70 -10.20
N PRO A 133 -9.43 -5.18 -11.18
CA PRO A 133 -9.69 -4.94 -12.60
C PRO A 133 -11.14 -5.30 -12.96
N GLU A 134 -11.76 -4.49 -13.81
CA GLU A 134 -13.20 -4.57 -14.11
C GLU A 134 -13.57 -5.84 -14.88
N GLY A 135 -14.69 -6.46 -14.49
CA GLY A 135 -15.32 -7.53 -15.24
C GLY A 135 -14.88 -8.93 -14.80
N GLY A 136 -15.85 -9.73 -14.37
CA GLY A 136 -15.68 -11.17 -14.18
C GLY A 136 -15.44 -11.60 -12.73
N LYS A 137 -14.88 -12.81 -12.56
CA LYS A 137 -14.78 -13.48 -11.25
C LYS A 137 -13.84 -12.75 -10.28
N ALA A 138 -12.80 -12.07 -10.78
CA ALA A 138 -11.83 -11.34 -9.97
C ALA A 138 -12.48 -10.21 -9.16
N GLU A 139 -13.32 -9.42 -9.81
CA GLU A 139 -14.03 -8.30 -9.20
C GLU A 139 -14.97 -8.77 -8.08
N ALA A 140 -15.77 -9.81 -8.34
CA ALA A 140 -16.67 -10.38 -7.35
C ALA A 140 -15.91 -10.93 -6.13
N ARG A 141 -14.78 -11.61 -6.36
CA ARG A 141 -13.92 -12.14 -5.28
C ARG A 141 -13.24 -11.03 -4.48
N LYS A 142 -12.77 -9.97 -5.14
CA LYS A 142 -12.21 -8.80 -4.44
C LYS A 142 -13.26 -8.18 -3.53
N LYS A 143 -14.48 -7.97 -4.05
CA LYS A 143 -15.59 -7.40 -3.29
C LYS A 143 -15.91 -8.25 -2.06
N GLU A 144 -16.05 -9.56 -2.21
CA GLU A 144 -16.29 -10.49 -1.10
C GLU A 144 -15.20 -10.39 -0.02
N MET A 145 -13.93 -10.32 -0.45
CA MET A 145 -12.81 -10.17 0.47
C MET A 145 -12.91 -8.85 1.25
N VAL A 146 -13.08 -7.73 0.56
CA VAL A 146 -13.12 -6.39 1.19
C VAL A 146 -14.32 -6.24 2.11
N ASP A 147 -15.49 -6.77 1.73
CA ASP A 147 -16.69 -6.74 2.57
C ASP A 147 -16.49 -7.54 3.88
N THR A 148 -15.60 -8.55 3.85
CA THR A 148 -15.33 -9.49 4.95
C THR A 148 -14.14 -9.09 5.82
N TRP A 149 -13.00 -8.75 5.23
CA TRP A 149 -11.82 -8.19 5.89
C TRP A 149 -11.69 -6.76 5.39
N ARG A 150 -11.99 -5.79 6.25
CA ARG A 150 -12.14 -4.40 5.82
C ARG A 150 -10.90 -3.56 6.07
N ALA A 151 -10.08 -3.95 7.04
CA ALA A 151 -8.81 -3.27 7.25
C ALA A 151 -7.83 -3.62 6.13
N MET A 152 -6.99 -2.68 5.72
CA MET A 152 -5.92 -2.95 4.77
C MET A 152 -4.63 -2.26 5.15
N LEU A 153 -3.50 -2.88 4.78
CA LEU A 153 -2.19 -2.31 5.01
C LEU A 153 -1.30 -2.34 3.77
N HIS A 154 -0.31 -1.46 3.77
CA HIS A 154 0.87 -1.47 2.94
C HIS A 154 2.10 -1.28 3.84
N ILE A 155 3.16 -2.06 3.59
CA ILE A 155 4.38 -2.07 4.40
C ILE A 155 5.59 -2.19 3.49
N ASP A 156 6.63 -1.42 3.79
CA ASP A 156 7.93 -1.51 3.15
C ASP A 156 9.03 -1.16 4.14
N LEU A 157 10.15 -1.87 4.06
CA LEU A 157 11.34 -1.65 4.87
C LEU A 157 12.54 -1.59 3.94
N LEU A 158 13.48 -0.69 4.24
CA LEU A 158 14.77 -0.66 3.57
C LEU A 158 15.49 -2.02 3.74
N GLU A 159 16.25 -2.42 2.71
CA GLU A 159 16.92 -3.73 2.62
C GLU A 159 17.71 -4.09 3.89
N GLY A 160 18.43 -3.12 4.46
CA GLY A 160 19.23 -3.29 5.68
C GLY A 160 18.43 -3.56 6.97
N TYR A 161 17.10 -3.44 6.96
CA TYR A 161 16.22 -3.67 8.12
C TYR A 161 15.25 -4.84 7.89
N GLN A 162 15.34 -5.50 6.74
CA GLN A 162 14.58 -6.72 6.43
C GLN A 162 15.19 -7.94 7.15
N GLY A 163 14.38 -8.98 7.37
CA GLY A 163 14.84 -10.24 7.96
C GLY A 163 15.13 -10.21 9.47
N GLN A 164 14.98 -9.06 10.13
CA GLN A 164 15.31 -8.87 11.56
C GLN A 164 14.08 -8.89 12.49
N GLY A 165 12.90 -9.20 11.96
CA GLY A 165 11.65 -9.23 12.74
C GLY A 165 10.90 -7.89 12.81
N TRP A 166 11.48 -6.80 12.33
CA TRP A 166 10.81 -5.48 12.29
C TRP A 166 9.48 -5.49 11.54
N GLY A 167 9.43 -6.13 10.37
CA GLY A 167 8.19 -6.24 9.60
C GLY A 167 7.04 -6.91 10.38
N ARG A 168 7.35 -7.91 11.22
CA ARG A 168 6.35 -8.55 12.10
C ARG A 168 5.83 -7.55 13.13
N ARG A 169 6.73 -6.87 13.85
CA ARG A 169 6.38 -5.89 14.90
C ARG A 169 5.54 -4.75 14.36
N MET A 170 5.89 -4.25 13.18
CA MET A 170 5.13 -3.19 12.51
C MET A 170 3.71 -3.66 12.13
N ILE A 171 3.56 -4.87 11.58
CA ILE A 171 2.23 -5.43 11.29
C ILE A 171 1.43 -5.63 12.57
N GLU A 172 2.04 -6.10 13.66
CA GLU A 172 1.39 -6.26 14.96
C GLU A 172 0.90 -4.91 15.51
N GLN A 173 1.74 -3.89 15.49
CA GLN A 173 1.38 -2.51 15.86
C GLN A 173 0.20 -1.98 15.03
N PHE A 174 0.22 -2.20 13.71
CA PHE A 174 -0.90 -1.84 12.84
C PHE A 174 -2.19 -2.56 13.26
N CYS A 175 -2.14 -3.87 13.52
CA CYS A 175 -3.31 -4.66 13.91
C CYS A 175 -3.90 -4.22 15.26
N GLU A 176 -3.05 -3.83 16.22
CA GLU A 176 -3.48 -3.27 17.50
C GLU A 176 -4.17 -1.92 17.33
N ALA A 177 -3.64 -1.05 16.47
CA ALA A 177 -4.27 0.22 16.13
C ALA A 177 -5.63 0.02 15.46
N VAL A 178 -5.75 -0.93 14.52
CA VAL A 178 -7.04 -1.29 13.89
C VAL A 178 -8.06 -1.74 14.92
N LYS A 179 -7.66 -2.59 15.88
CA LYS A 179 -8.56 -3.06 16.96
C LYS A 179 -8.99 -1.93 17.88
N THR A 180 -8.08 -1.04 18.22
CA THR A 180 -8.34 0.13 19.07
C THR A 180 -9.35 1.06 18.40
N GLU A 181 -9.16 1.35 17.12
CA GLU A 181 -10.12 2.16 16.38
C GLU A 181 -11.49 1.50 16.27
N GLY A 182 -11.54 0.20 15.96
CA GLY A 182 -12.80 -0.53 15.87
C GLY A 182 -13.56 -0.65 17.21
N SER A 183 -12.85 -0.71 18.35
CA SER A 183 -13.48 -0.79 19.67
C SER A 183 -13.99 0.55 20.21
N ASN A 184 -13.44 1.67 19.71
CA ASN A 184 -13.80 3.02 20.13
C ASN A 184 -15.15 3.52 19.57
N LEU A 185 -15.89 2.67 18.86
CA LEU A 185 -17.03 3.11 18.07
C LEU A 185 -18.36 2.50 18.50
N SER A 186 -19.27 3.38 18.86
CA SER A 186 -20.71 3.17 18.74
C SER A 186 -21.23 3.32 17.29
N GLY A 187 -20.36 3.50 16.29
CA GLY A 187 -20.71 3.34 14.86
C GLY A 187 -19.84 4.05 13.81
N GLY A 188 -18.58 3.65 13.57
CA GLY A 188 -17.80 4.32 12.50
C GLY A 188 -16.35 3.86 12.23
N ALA A 189 -16.14 2.57 11.93
CA ALA A 189 -14.96 1.88 11.39
C ALA A 189 -15.08 0.42 11.84
N ASP A 190 -15.44 -0.44 10.91
CA ASP A 190 -15.62 -1.87 11.15
C ASP A 190 -14.51 -2.58 10.38
N TYR A 191 -13.56 -3.22 11.07
CA TYR A 191 -12.52 -4.01 10.40
C TYR A 191 -13.06 -5.35 9.86
N GLY A 192 -14.36 -5.62 10.04
CA GLY A 192 -14.99 -6.87 9.69
C GLY A 192 -14.36 -8.00 10.48
N ARG A 193 -13.85 -9.01 9.77
CA ARG A 193 -13.08 -10.11 10.35
C ARG A 193 -11.59 -9.81 10.51
N GLY A 194 -11.07 -8.73 9.93
CA GLY A 194 -9.66 -8.36 10.05
C GLY A 194 -9.07 -7.65 8.84
N VAL A 195 -7.83 -8.01 8.49
CA VAL A 195 -7.00 -7.27 7.53
C VAL A 195 -6.82 -8.04 6.23
N TYR A 196 -6.80 -7.32 5.10
CA TYR A 196 -6.28 -7.84 3.83
C TYR A 196 -5.08 -7.03 3.30
N LEU A 197 -4.32 -7.65 2.40
CA LEU A 197 -3.27 -7.00 1.62
C LEU A 197 -3.17 -7.63 0.22
N GLY A 198 -2.53 -6.91 -0.70
CA GLY A 198 -2.16 -7.41 -2.02
C GLY A 198 -0.66 -7.56 -2.16
N VAL A 199 -0.23 -8.66 -2.78
CA VAL A 199 1.15 -8.94 -3.17
C VAL A 199 1.23 -8.91 -4.69
N ALA A 200 2.15 -8.13 -5.26
CA ALA A 200 2.43 -8.16 -6.69
C ALA A 200 2.93 -9.55 -7.12
N GLY A 201 2.50 -10.06 -8.27
CA GLY A 201 2.79 -11.43 -8.72
C GLY A 201 4.27 -11.70 -8.98
N GLU A 202 5.06 -10.66 -9.23
CA GLU A 202 6.52 -10.74 -9.32
C GLU A 202 7.19 -10.95 -7.95
N ASN A 203 6.47 -10.68 -6.85
CA ASN A 203 6.96 -10.75 -5.47
C ASN A 203 6.33 -11.88 -4.65
N THR A 204 5.96 -13.00 -5.28
CA THR A 204 5.36 -14.14 -4.54
C THR A 204 6.25 -14.72 -3.44
N LYS A 205 7.56 -14.43 -3.44
CA LYS A 205 8.50 -14.84 -2.37
C LYS A 205 8.10 -14.28 -1.00
N VAL A 206 7.46 -13.11 -0.95
CA VAL A 206 7.03 -12.45 0.30
C VAL A 206 5.78 -13.10 0.91
N VAL A 207 5.06 -13.95 0.17
CA VAL A 207 3.87 -14.67 0.68
C VAL A 207 4.24 -15.48 1.94
N LYS A 208 5.39 -16.17 1.93
CA LYS A 208 5.88 -16.93 3.09
C LYS A 208 6.16 -16.07 4.32
N PHE A 209 6.51 -14.80 4.13
CA PHE A 209 6.66 -13.86 5.24
C PHE A 209 5.29 -13.58 5.86
N TYR A 210 4.30 -13.23 5.04
CA TYR A 210 2.94 -12.94 5.51
C TYR A 210 2.27 -14.15 6.16
N GLU A 211 2.48 -15.36 5.65
CA GLU A 211 2.02 -16.61 6.29
C GLU A 211 2.56 -16.75 7.72
N LYS A 212 3.86 -16.49 7.93
CA LYS A 212 4.48 -16.52 9.27
C LYS A 212 3.95 -15.45 10.23
N VAL A 213 3.34 -14.39 9.68
CA VAL A 213 2.71 -13.29 10.44
C VAL A 213 1.18 -13.49 10.56
N GLY A 214 0.67 -14.67 10.16
CA GLY A 214 -0.72 -15.07 10.38
C GLY A 214 -1.69 -14.71 9.25
N PHE A 215 -1.19 -14.24 8.11
CA PHE A 215 -2.00 -14.14 6.90
C PHE A 215 -2.16 -15.49 6.21
N ARG A 216 -3.20 -15.63 5.42
CA ARG A 216 -3.40 -16.75 4.49
C ARG A 216 -3.80 -16.21 3.13
N VAL A 217 -3.47 -16.94 2.06
CA VAL A 217 -3.95 -16.61 0.72
C VAL A 217 -5.49 -16.63 0.71
N PHE A 218 -6.10 -15.58 0.15
CA PHE A 218 -7.52 -15.56 -0.11
C PHE A 218 -7.79 -16.34 -1.41
N GLU A 219 -8.60 -17.39 -1.33
CA GLU A 219 -8.86 -18.28 -2.46
C GLU A 219 -9.42 -17.51 -3.66
N GLY A 220 -8.91 -17.78 -4.85
CA GLY A 220 -9.29 -17.02 -6.05
C GLY A 220 -8.85 -15.56 -6.02
N GLY A 221 -7.87 -15.20 -5.16
CA GLY A 221 -7.16 -13.92 -5.17
C GLY A 221 -5.85 -13.95 -5.95
N GLU A 222 -5.54 -15.07 -6.62
CA GLU A 222 -4.40 -15.23 -7.55
C GLU A 222 -4.68 -14.63 -8.94
N VAL A 223 -5.77 -13.86 -9.08
CA VAL A 223 -6.26 -13.40 -10.39
C VAL A 223 -5.41 -12.23 -10.88
N GLU A 224 -5.05 -12.28 -12.15
CA GLU A 224 -4.34 -11.23 -12.89
C GLU A 224 -3.05 -10.74 -12.22
N GLY A 225 -2.14 -11.68 -11.94
CA GLY A 225 -0.74 -11.33 -11.68
C GLY A 225 -0.47 -10.74 -10.30
N GLY A 226 -1.31 -11.04 -9.30
CA GLY A 226 -1.07 -10.73 -7.88
C GLY A 226 -1.65 -11.81 -6.96
N VAL A 227 -1.37 -11.70 -5.66
CA VAL A 227 -1.92 -12.58 -4.61
C VAL A 227 -2.56 -11.73 -3.53
N TRP A 228 -3.85 -11.92 -3.27
CA TRP A 228 -4.49 -11.32 -2.09
C TRP A 228 -4.35 -12.23 -0.88
N MET A 229 -4.09 -11.63 0.28
CA MET A 229 -3.96 -12.34 1.55
C MET A 229 -4.81 -11.69 2.62
N VAL A 230 -5.31 -12.49 3.56
CA VAL A 230 -6.20 -12.07 4.64
C VAL A 230 -5.73 -12.59 5.99
N ARG A 231 -5.93 -11.83 7.05
CA ARG A 231 -5.63 -12.18 8.45
C ARG A 231 -6.83 -11.82 9.32
N ASP A 232 -7.23 -12.75 10.17
CA ASP A 232 -8.29 -12.49 11.15
C ASP A 232 -7.71 -11.70 12.34
N LEU A 233 -8.49 -10.76 12.88
CA LEU A 233 -8.09 -9.93 14.02
C LEU A 233 -8.90 -10.26 15.28
#